data_AF-A0AA87ZWH4-F1
#
_entry.id   AF-A0AA87ZWH4-F1
#
_cell.length_a   1.000
_cell.length_b   1.000
_cell.length_c   1.000
_cell.angle_alpha   90.00
_cell.angle_beta   90.00
_cell.angle_gamma   90.00
#
_symmetry.space_group_name_H-M   'P 1'
#
loop_
_entity.id
_entity.type
_entity.pdbx_description
1 polymer ?
#
loop_
_entity_poly.entity_id
_entity_poly.type
_entity_poly.pdbx_seq_one_letter_code
_entity_poly.pdbx_strand_id
1 'polypeptide(L)'
;MEENQLPVPARVRCQRIGCNALFSEDDNPDDSCCYHDSPIFHDGMKEWSCCKKRSHDFSLFLEIPGCKTGKHTTEKPVLAKPVASPKISVPSYTPSPAVAGASSKESCSRCRQGFFCSDHGSLAKETNPKPVDPAQNDKVAEDSPALVKKVVDINQPQICKNKGCGQAFKEKDNHETACSYHPGPAVFHDRMRGWKCCNIHVKEFDEFMAIPPCAKGWHNADAS
;
A
#
# COMPACT_ATOMS: atom_id res chain seq x y z
N MET A 1 27.86 -21.96 -46.92
CA MET A 1 26.59 -22.45 -46.37
C MET A 1 26.24 -21.45 -45.28
N GLU A 2 25.66 -20.32 -45.69
CA GLU A 2 25.31 -19.26 -44.75
C GLU A 2 23.93 -19.61 -44.20
N GLU A 3 23.91 -20.06 -42.95
CA GLU A 3 22.70 -20.45 -42.24
C GLU A 3 21.85 -19.19 -42.07
N ASN A 4 20.73 -19.15 -42.79
CA ASN A 4 19.76 -18.07 -42.77
C ASN A 4 19.04 -18.12 -41.42
N GLN A 5 19.64 -17.51 -40.40
CA GLN A 5 19.02 -17.33 -39.10
C GLN A 5 17.81 -16.42 -39.27
N LEU A 6 16.65 -17.02 -39.51
CA LEU A 6 15.35 -16.34 -39.44
C LEU A 6 15.27 -15.61 -38.09
N PRO A 7 14.84 -14.33 -38.05
CA PRO A 7 14.71 -13.59 -36.81
C PRO A 7 13.76 -14.34 -35.89
N VAL A 8 14.25 -14.74 -34.72
CA VAL A 8 13.44 -15.42 -33.70
C VAL A 8 12.31 -14.48 -33.30
N PRO A 9 11.02 -14.88 -33.40
CA PRO A 9 9.93 -13.98 -33.10
C PRO A 9 10.00 -13.58 -31.63
N ALA A 10 9.97 -12.27 -31.38
CA ALA A 10 10.02 -11.73 -30.04
C ALA A 10 8.76 -12.16 -29.27
N ARG A 11 8.94 -12.95 -28.22
CA ARG A 11 7.84 -13.38 -27.35
C ARG A 11 7.41 -12.23 -26.45
N VAL A 12 6.12 -11.91 -26.49
CA VAL A 12 5.51 -10.82 -25.72
C VAL A 12 4.55 -11.37 -24.67
N ARG A 13 4.41 -10.67 -23.54
CA ARG A 13 3.49 -11.09 -22.47
C ARG A 13 2.06 -10.70 -22.79
N CYS A 14 1.13 -11.63 -22.64
CA CYS A 14 -0.30 -11.35 -22.73
C CYS A 14 -0.72 -10.36 -21.64
N GLN A 15 -1.53 -9.36 -22.01
CA GLN A 15 -2.05 -8.34 -21.10
C GLN A 15 -3.49 -8.62 -20.64
N ARG A 16 -4.11 -9.73 -21.07
CA ARG A 16 -5.44 -10.12 -20.58
C ARG A 16 -5.37 -10.57 -19.12
N ILE A 17 -6.37 -10.19 -18.34
CA ILE A 17 -6.40 -10.44 -16.90
C ILE A 17 -6.54 -11.94 -16.64
N GLY A 18 -5.66 -12.50 -15.82
CA GLY A 18 -5.61 -13.94 -15.54
C GLY A 18 -4.76 -14.76 -16.52
N CYS A 19 -4.20 -14.15 -17.56
CA CYS A 19 -3.25 -14.79 -18.46
C CYS A 19 -1.85 -14.18 -18.29
N ASN A 20 -0.86 -14.98 -17.89
CA ASN A 20 0.54 -14.58 -17.77
C ASN A 20 1.46 -15.20 -18.85
N ALA A 21 0.86 -15.84 -19.87
CA ALA A 21 1.61 -16.51 -20.92
C ALA A 21 2.40 -15.52 -21.79
N LEU A 22 3.55 -15.98 -22.27
CA LEU A 22 4.33 -15.35 -23.33
C LEU A 22 3.90 -15.97 -24.66
N PHE A 23 3.58 -15.15 -25.65
CA PHE A 23 3.14 -15.59 -26.97
C PHE A 23 3.92 -14.88 -28.07
N SER A 24 3.89 -15.44 -29.28
CA SER A 24 4.41 -14.79 -30.48
C SER A 24 3.24 -14.49 -31.41
N GLU A 25 3.34 -13.45 -32.24
CA GLU A 25 2.25 -13.09 -33.15
C GLU A 25 1.91 -14.24 -34.14
N ASP A 26 2.91 -15.02 -34.52
CA ASP A 26 2.79 -16.20 -35.39
C ASP A 26 2.21 -17.45 -34.68
N ASP A 27 2.31 -17.53 -33.35
CA ASP A 27 1.87 -18.68 -32.53
C ASP A 27 0.80 -18.22 -31.53
N ASN A 28 -0.34 -17.78 -32.08
CA ASN A 28 -1.44 -17.19 -31.31
C ASN A 28 -2.84 -17.63 -31.82
N PRO A 29 -3.21 -18.92 -31.63
CA PRO A 29 -4.52 -19.40 -32.02
C PRO A 29 -5.64 -18.86 -31.11
N ASP A 30 -6.87 -18.85 -31.62
CA ASP A 30 -8.05 -18.25 -30.98
C ASP A 30 -8.45 -18.84 -29.62
N ASP A 31 -7.92 -20.00 -29.22
CA ASP A 31 -8.23 -20.64 -27.93
C ASP A 31 -7.02 -20.72 -26.98
N SER A 32 -5.88 -20.12 -27.35
CA SER A 32 -4.62 -20.22 -26.58
C SER A 32 -4.61 -19.46 -25.25
N CYS A 33 -5.42 -18.42 -25.12
CA CYS A 33 -5.43 -17.54 -23.96
C CYS A 33 -6.64 -17.79 -23.07
N CYS A 34 -6.42 -18.21 -21.82
CA CYS A 34 -7.46 -18.29 -20.80
C CYS A 34 -7.43 -17.04 -19.89
N TYR A 35 -8.52 -16.28 -19.85
CA TYR A 35 -8.56 -14.98 -19.16
C TYR A 35 -9.94 -14.67 -18.53
N HIS A 36 -9.99 -13.60 -17.72
CA HIS A 36 -11.21 -13.02 -17.15
C HIS A 36 -11.48 -11.63 -17.73
N ASP A 37 -12.74 -11.18 -17.66
CA ASP A 37 -13.13 -9.84 -18.09
C ASP A 37 -12.75 -8.75 -17.07
N SER A 38 -13.63 -8.50 -16.08
CA SER A 38 -13.50 -7.38 -15.15
C SER A 38 -13.68 -7.86 -13.72
N PRO A 39 -12.83 -7.44 -12.78
CA PRO A 39 -13.05 -7.68 -11.36
C PRO A 39 -14.15 -6.74 -10.82
N ILE A 40 -14.98 -7.24 -9.92
CA ILE A 40 -16.03 -6.53 -9.19
C ILE A 40 -15.71 -6.64 -7.71
N PHE A 41 -15.73 -5.51 -7.00
CA PHE A 41 -15.46 -5.45 -5.57
C PHE A 41 -16.72 -4.96 -4.83
N HIS A 42 -17.35 -5.84 -4.05
CA HIS A 42 -18.52 -5.52 -3.21
C HIS A 42 -18.39 -6.21 -1.85
N ASP A 43 -18.73 -5.51 -0.75
CA ASP A 43 -18.81 -6.07 0.61
C ASP A 43 -17.56 -6.85 1.06
N GLY A 44 -16.37 -6.38 0.67
CA GLY A 44 -15.10 -7.04 0.97
C GLY A 44 -14.80 -8.30 0.14
N MET A 45 -15.72 -8.72 -0.73
CA MET A 45 -15.54 -9.80 -1.70
C MET A 45 -15.02 -9.29 -3.05
N LYS A 46 -14.13 -10.09 -3.64
CA LYS A 46 -13.58 -9.91 -4.99
C LYS A 46 -14.25 -10.94 -5.87
N GLU A 47 -14.94 -10.52 -6.94
CA GLU A 47 -15.68 -11.39 -7.84
C GLU A 47 -15.33 -11.10 -9.30
N TRP A 48 -15.22 -12.12 -10.15
CA TRP A 48 -15.08 -11.94 -11.60
C TRP A 48 -16.45 -11.75 -12.27
N SER A 49 -16.61 -10.70 -13.07
CA SER A 49 -17.87 -10.42 -13.79
C SER A 49 -18.27 -11.55 -14.74
N CYS A 50 -17.31 -12.22 -15.37
CA CYS A 50 -17.54 -13.26 -16.38
C CYS A 50 -18.09 -14.58 -15.82
N CYS A 51 -17.64 -15.00 -14.64
CA CYS A 51 -17.88 -16.36 -14.14
C CYS A 51 -18.33 -16.42 -12.68
N LYS A 52 -18.49 -15.28 -12.02
CA LYS A 52 -18.99 -15.15 -10.65
C LYS A 52 -18.18 -15.89 -9.58
N LYS A 53 -17.00 -16.41 -9.95
CA LYS A 53 -16.01 -16.92 -9.01
C LYS A 53 -15.54 -15.77 -8.14
N ARG A 54 -15.52 -16.00 -6.83
CA ARG A 54 -15.25 -14.98 -5.83
C ARG A 54 -14.31 -15.49 -4.75
N SER A 55 -13.59 -14.57 -4.13
CA SER A 55 -12.72 -14.84 -2.98
C SER A 55 -12.74 -13.65 -2.03
N HIS A 56 -12.60 -13.94 -0.73
CA HIS A 56 -12.33 -12.92 0.28
C HIS A 56 -10.85 -12.52 0.34
N ASP A 57 -9.95 -13.42 -0.07
CA ASP A 57 -8.51 -13.17 -0.16
C ASP A 57 -8.12 -12.66 -1.56
N PHE A 58 -7.23 -11.67 -1.61
CA PHE A 58 -6.82 -11.04 -2.86
C PHE A 58 -5.86 -11.89 -3.70
N SER A 59 -4.95 -12.63 -3.06
CA SER A 59 -4.01 -13.51 -3.75
C SER A 59 -4.77 -14.68 -4.39
N LEU A 60 -5.63 -15.34 -3.60
CA LEU A 60 -6.48 -16.42 -4.10
C LEU A 60 -7.41 -15.95 -5.22
N PHE A 61 -7.88 -14.70 -5.17
CA PHE A 61 -8.70 -14.11 -6.24
C PHE A 61 -7.96 -14.02 -7.58
N LEU A 62 -6.68 -13.62 -7.56
CA LEU A 62 -5.83 -13.53 -8.75
C LEU A 62 -5.43 -14.91 -9.29
N GLU A 63 -5.35 -15.92 -8.43
CA GLU A 63 -5.06 -17.32 -8.78
C GLU A 63 -6.25 -18.04 -9.45
N ILE A 64 -7.46 -17.46 -9.41
CA ILE A 64 -8.63 -18.06 -10.06
C ILE A 64 -8.35 -18.18 -11.56
N PRO A 65 -8.40 -19.40 -12.15
CA PRO A 65 -8.09 -19.60 -13.56
C PRO A 65 -9.13 -18.91 -14.44
N GLY A 66 -8.63 -18.34 -15.55
CA GLY A 66 -9.42 -17.65 -16.58
C GLY A 66 -10.65 -18.46 -17.00
N CYS A 67 -11.77 -17.76 -17.16
CA CYS A 67 -13.07 -18.33 -17.50
C CYS A 67 -13.35 -18.35 -19.01
N LYS A 68 -12.69 -17.48 -19.77
CA LYS A 68 -12.90 -17.28 -21.21
C LYS A 68 -11.65 -17.65 -21.98
N THR A 69 -11.85 -18.08 -23.22
CA THR A 69 -10.77 -18.36 -24.17
C THR A 69 -10.74 -17.32 -25.30
N GLY A 70 -9.56 -17.13 -25.89
CA GLY A 70 -9.31 -16.13 -26.94
C GLY A 70 -7.87 -16.17 -27.43
N LYS A 71 -7.50 -15.27 -28.34
CA LYS A 71 -6.08 -15.01 -28.67
C LYS A 71 -5.33 -14.34 -27.52
N HIS A 72 -4.04 -14.48 -27.38
CA HIS A 72 -3.27 -13.54 -26.57
C HIS A 72 -3.27 -12.14 -27.21
N THR A 73 -3.16 -11.10 -26.39
CA THR A 73 -3.02 -9.71 -26.88
C THR A 73 -2.02 -8.96 -26.02
N THR A 74 -1.28 -8.06 -26.64
CA THR A 74 -0.42 -7.07 -25.99
C THR A 74 -1.19 -5.80 -25.61
N GLU A 75 -2.47 -5.68 -25.96
CA GLU A 75 -3.28 -4.54 -25.55
C GLU A 75 -3.88 -4.75 -24.16
N LYS A 76 -3.74 -3.72 -23.31
CA LYS A 76 -4.34 -3.74 -21.98
C LYS A 76 -5.86 -3.62 -22.10
N PRO A 77 -6.66 -4.56 -21.57
CA PRO A 77 -8.11 -4.46 -21.61
C PRO A 77 -8.56 -3.17 -20.91
N VAL A 78 -9.38 -2.37 -21.61
CA VAL A 78 -10.02 -1.20 -21.01
C VAL A 78 -11.11 -1.71 -20.08
N LEU A 79 -10.82 -1.73 -18.78
CA LEU A 79 -11.84 -1.98 -17.77
C LEU A 79 -12.89 -0.88 -17.86
N ALA A 80 -14.10 -1.23 -18.28
CA ALA A 80 -15.22 -0.30 -18.29
C ALA A 80 -15.41 0.25 -16.87
N LYS A 81 -15.36 1.58 -16.72
CA LYS A 81 -15.67 2.24 -15.45
C LYS A 81 -17.08 1.82 -15.04
N PRO A 82 -17.32 1.39 -13.78
CA PRO A 82 -18.65 1.09 -13.33
C PRO A 82 -19.51 2.36 -13.47
N VAL A 83 -20.46 2.32 -14.40
CA VAL A 83 -21.57 3.27 -14.46
C VAL A 83 -22.34 3.09 -13.16
N ALA A 84 -22.47 4.18 -12.41
CA ALA A 84 -23.30 4.21 -11.21
C ALA A 84 -24.73 3.80 -11.60
N SER A 85 -25.12 2.59 -11.19
CA SER A 85 -26.51 2.15 -11.31
C SER A 85 -27.41 2.99 -10.38
N PRO A 86 -28.66 3.28 -10.79
CA PRO A 86 -29.57 4.12 -10.02
C PRO A 86 -29.87 3.48 -8.65
N LYS A 87 -29.77 4.30 -7.59
CA LYS A 87 -30.11 3.89 -6.22
C LYS A 87 -31.60 3.58 -6.13
N ILE A 88 -31.95 2.31 -6.00
CA ILE A 88 -33.27 1.90 -5.51
C ILE A 88 -33.19 1.97 -3.97
N SER A 89 -33.96 2.89 -3.41
CA SER A 89 -34.13 3.08 -1.98
C SER A 89 -34.83 1.86 -1.38
N VAL A 90 -34.20 1.18 -0.42
CA VAL A 90 -34.88 0.23 0.47
C VAL A 90 -34.94 0.81 1.89
N PRO A 91 -36.05 0.58 2.62
CA PRO A 91 -36.35 1.29 3.85
C PRO A 91 -35.54 0.78 5.05
N SER A 92 -35.39 1.72 6.00
CA SER A 92 -34.76 1.58 7.30
C SER A 92 -35.38 0.44 8.12
N TYR A 93 -34.56 -0.49 8.60
CA TYR A 93 -34.97 -1.47 9.61
C TYR A 93 -34.50 -1.00 10.99
N THR A 94 -35.46 -0.84 11.88
CA THR A 94 -35.30 -0.61 13.32
C THR A 94 -34.69 -1.83 14.02
N PRO A 95 -33.80 -1.65 15.02
CA PRO A 95 -33.34 -2.76 15.84
C PRO A 95 -34.22 -2.95 17.10
N SER A 96 -34.46 -4.21 17.46
CA SER A 96 -34.90 -4.62 18.79
C SER A 96 -34.48 -6.08 19.08
N PRO A 97 -34.45 -6.53 20.35
CA PRO A 97 -33.18 -6.88 20.99
C PRO A 97 -32.92 -8.38 21.27
N ALA A 98 -31.63 -8.65 21.48
CA ALA A 98 -30.98 -9.64 22.38
C ALA A 98 -31.29 -11.15 22.28
N VAL A 99 -30.22 -11.95 22.11
CA VAL A 99 -29.93 -13.12 22.96
C VAL A 99 -28.42 -13.23 23.22
N ALA A 100 -28.09 -13.66 24.45
CA ALA A 100 -26.83 -13.48 25.15
C ALA A 100 -25.71 -14.47 24.77
N GLY A 101 -24.46 -14.04 24.97
CA GLY A 101 -23.28 -14.92 25.02
C GLY A 101 -21.93 -14.19 25.00
N ALA A 102 -21.33 -14.02 26.18
CA ALA A 102 -19.89 -13.78 26.47
C ALA A 102 -19.28 -12.37 26.30
N SER A 103 -19.63 -11.47 27.23
CA SER A 103 -18.82 -10.60 28.13
C SER A 103 -17.36 -10.14 27.83
N SER A 104 -16.83 -10.20 26.60
CA SER A 104 -15.51 -9.59 26.30
C SER A 104 -15.43 -8.84 24.98
N LYS A 105 -16.47 -8.88 24.14
CA LYS A 105 -16.54 -8.10 22.88
C LYS A 105 -17.12 -6.68 23.04
N GLU A 106 -17.75 -6.38 24.17
CA GLU A 106 -18.40 -5.08 24.42
C GLU A 106 -17.44 -3.98 24.90
N SER A 107 -16.32 -4.36 25.51
CA SER A 107 -15.30 -3.43 26.02
C SER A 107 -14.29 -3.01 24.94
N CYS A 108 -14.25 -3.73 23.82
CA CYS A 108 -13.38 -3.40 22.69
C CYS A 108 -14.08 -2.36 21.79
N SER A 109 -13.60 -1.11 21.83
CA SER A 109 -14.15 -0.02 21.02
C SER A 109 -14.25 -0.39 19.54
N ARG A 110 -13.26 -1.15 19.03
CA ARG A 110 -13.18 -1.57 17.63
C ARG A 110 -14.22 -2.61 17.23
N CYS A 111 -14.56 -3.55 18.12
CA CYS A 111 -15.60 -4.56 17.87
C CYS A 111 -17.01 -4.01 18.04
N ARG A 112 -17.22 -3.07 18.98
CA ARG A 112 -18.53 -2.41 19.14
C ARG A 112 -18.95 -1.60 17.91
N GLN A 113 -17.99 -1.19 17.10
CA GLN A 113 -18.20 -0.47 15.83
C GLN A 113 -18.31 -1.42 14.62
N GLY A 114 -18.39 -2.73 14.83
CA GLY A 114 -18.58 -3.73 13.77
C GLY A 114 -17.31 -4.11 13.02
N PHE A 115 -16.11 -3.75 13.51
CA PHE A 115 -14.84 -4.10 12.88
C PHE A 115 -14.19 -5.32 13.55
N PHE A 116 -13.57 -6.18 12.74
CA PHE A 116 -12.88 -7.39 13.23
C PHE A 116 -11.55 -7.02 13.91
N CYS A 117 -11.24 -7.62 15.06
CA CYS A 117 -9.97 -7.42 15.77
C CYS A 117 -9.25 -8.76 15.98
N SER A 118 -7.92 -8.74 15.98
CA SER A 118 -7.09 -9.95 16.10
C SER A 118 -7.20 -10.65 17.45
N ASP A 119 -7.72 -9.98 18.48
CA ASP A 119 -7.79 -10.49 19.86
C ASP A 119 -9.03 -11.36 20.12
N HIS A 120 -10.06 -11.26 19.27
CA HIS A 120 -11.36 -11.95 19.48
C HIS A 120 -11.78 -12.82 18.29
N GLY A 121 -10.86 -13.07 17.37
CA GLY A 121 -11.03 -13.96 16.23
C GLY A 121 -10.84 -15.43 16.64
N SER A 122 -11.97 -16.10 16.88
CA SER A 122 -12.17 -17.56 16.83
C SER A 122 -11.90 -18.38 18.11
N LEU A 123 -12.87 -19.25 18.38
CA LEU A 123 -12.91 -20.28 19.42
C LEU A 123 -11.81 -21.35 19.24
N ALA A 124 -11.20 -21.70 20.38
CA ALA A 124 -10.61 -22.99 20.82
C ALA A 124 -9.69 -23.74 19.83
N LYS A 125 -8.36 -23.75 20.05
CA LYS A 125 -7.56 -24.66 20.93
C LYS A 125 -7.40 -26.07 20.32
N GLU A 126 -6.21 -26.68 20.32
CA GLU A 126 -5.41 -26.99 21.52
C GLU A 126 -3.86 -26.89 21.39
N THR A 127 -3.32 -26.18 22.38
CA THR A 127 -2.03 -26.22 23.12
C THR A 127 -1.53 -27.65 23.49
N ASN A 128 -0.25 -27.96 23.79
CA ASN A 128 0.62 -27.52 24.92
C ASN A 128 1.89 -28.47 25.03
N PRO A 129 2.81 -28.44 26.05
CA PRO A 129 3.88 -27.48 26.46
C PRO A 129 5.31 -28.07 26.75
N LYS A 130 6.30 -27.16 26.98
CA LYS A 130 7.44 -27.14 27.97
C LYS A 130 8.55 -28.23 27.95
N PRO A 131 9.68 -28.06 28.71
CA PRO A 131 10.48 -26.87 29.12
C PRO A 131 12.03 -27.11 28.96
N VAL A 132 12.89 -26.09 29.11
CA VAL A 132 13.98 -25.97 30.14
C VAL A 132 14.96 -24.80 29.85
N ASP A 133 15.12 -23.91 30.84
CA ASP A 133 16.29 -23.06 31.14
C ASP A 133 17.32 -23.92 31.94
N PRO A 134 18.60 -23.55 32.23
CA PRO A 134 19.00 -22.21 32.69
C PRO A 134 20.42 -21.66 32.33
N ALA A 135 20.58 -20.37 32.64
CA ALA A 135 21.78 -19.71 33.23
C ALA A 135 23.01 -19.47 32.32
N GLN A 136 23.75 -18.35 32.36
CA GLN A 136 23.97 -17.33 33.40
C GLN A 136 24.77 -16.13 32.82
N ASN A 137 24.51 -14.92 33.35
CA ASN A 137 25.42 -13.82 33.78
C ASN A 137 26.60 -13.37 32.85
N ASP A 138 26.93 -12.10 32.59
CA ASP A 138 27.17 -10.89 33.41
C ASP A 138 27.19 -9.67 32.44
N LYS A 139 26.55 -8.52 32.70
CA LYS A 139 27.00 -7.32 33.44
C LYS A 139 28.05 -6.40 32.74
N VAL A 140 27.60 -5.14 32.54
CA VAL A 140 28.27 -3.83 32.74
C VAL A 140 28.72 -2.99 31.51
N ALA A 141 28.31 -1.71 31.61
CA ALA A 141 28.87 -0.44 31.07
C ALA A 141 28.72 -0.18 29.56
N GLU A 142 27.94 0.84 29.17
CA GLU A 142 28.43 2.23 29.00
C GLU A 142 29.56 2.28 27.96
N ASP A 143 29.19 2.49 26.69
CA ASP A 143 29.93 3.40 25.82
C ASP A 143 29.01 3.86 24.68
N SER A 144 28.71 5.15 24.70
CA SER A 144 28.13 5.85 23.56
C SER A 144 29.24 6.03 22.52
N PRO A 145 29.14 5.52 21.28
CA PRO A 145 29.99 6.05 20.24
C PRO A 145 29.38 7.37 19.79
N ALA A 146 30.02 8.43 20.27
CA ALA A 146 29.82 9.81 19.92
C ALA A 146 29.55 10.01 18.42
N LEU A 147 28.57 10.89 18.17
CA LEU A 147 28.28 11.53 16.90
C LEU A 147 29.59 11.96 16.20
N VAL A 148 29.90 11.29 15.10
CA VAL A 148 30.97 11.70 14.19
C VAL A 148 30.54 13.03 13.59
N LYS A 149 30.99 14.14 14.19
CA LYS A 149 30.89 15.48 13.62
C LYS A 149 31.73 15.45 12.35
N LYS A 150 31.08 15.22 11.20
CA LYS A 150 31.69 15.47 9.90
C LYS A 150 32.06 16.95 9.89
N VAL A 151 33.35 17.23 9.70
CA VAL A 151 33.83 18.59 9.44
C VAL A 151 33.22 18.99 8.09
N VAL A 152 32.08 19.68 8.14
CA VAL A 152 31.43 20.25 6.96
C VAL A 152 32.18 21.52 6.61
N ASP A 153 32.71 21.59 5.39
CA ASP A 153 33.28 22.82 4.86
C ASP A 153 32.19 23.89 4.83
N ILE A 154 32.37 24.95 5.62
CA ILE A 154 31.40 26.02 5.88
C ILE A 154 30.91 26.73 4.59
N ASN A 155 31.70 26.64 3.51
CA ASN A 155 31.39 27.27 2.23
C ASN A 155 30.75 26.32 1.21
N GLN A 156 30.72 25.02 1.48
CA GLN A 156 30.20 24.04 0.55
C GLN A 156 28.66 24.09 0.51
N PRO A 157 28.05 24.23 -0.69
CA PRO A 157 26.60 24.17 -0.83
C PRO A 157 26.09 22.75 -0.55
N GLN A 158 25.19 22.63 0.41
CA GLN A 158 24.49 21.40 0.78
C GLN A 158 23.01 21.53 0.42
N ILE A 159 22.33 20.40 0.16
CA ILE A 159 20.89 20.39 -0.11
C ILE A 159 20.12 20.13 1.18
N CYS A 160 19.19 21.01 1.52
CA CYS A 160 18.32 20.85 2.66
C CYS A 160 17.35 19.69 2.44
N LYS A 161 17.38 18.71 3.35
CA LYS A 161 16.50 17.54 3.37
C LYS A 161 15.27 17.72 4.26
N ASN A 162 15.11 18.87 4.90
CA ASN A 162 13.88 19.18 5.62
C ASN A 162 12.68 19.15 4.67
N LYS A 163 11.58 18.57 5.14
CA LYS A 163 10.39 18.33 4.33
C LYS A 163 9.74 19.64 3.92
N GLY A 164 9.63 19.88 2.61
CA GLY A 164 9.09 21.12 2.04
C GLY A 164 10.12 22.23 1.81
N CYS A 165 11.42 22.00 2.08
CA CYS A 165 12.48 22.96 1.75
C CYS A 165 13.21 22.61 0.43
N GLY A 166 14.05 21.58 0.41
CA GLY A 166 14.79 21.16 -0.79
C GLY A 166 15.82 22.16 -1.33
N GLN A 167 16.04 23.30 -0.65
CA GLN A 167 16.92 24.37 -1.13
C GLN A 167 18.39 24.06 -0.87
N ALA A 168 19.26 24.56 -1.76
CA ALA A 168 20.69 24.56 -1.53
C ALA A 168 21.06 25.66 -0.52
N PHE A 169 21.78 25.32 0.54
CA PHE A 169 22.22 26.24 1.58
C PHE A 169 23.71 26.07 1.87
N LYS A 170 24.33 27.09 2.45
CA LYS A 170 25.70 27.03 2.98
C LYS A 170 25.64 27.19 4.48
N GLU A 171 26.50 26.50 5.22
CA GLU A 171 26.46 26.54 6.69
C GLU A 171 26.72 27.95 7.23
N LYS A 172 27.53 28.77 6.53
CA LYS A 172 27.80 30.17 6.92
C LYS A 172 26.56 31.07 6.92
N ASP A 173 25.57 30.75 6.08
CA ASP A 173 24.33 31.52 5.92
C ASP A 173 23.16 30.84 6.65
N ASN A 174 23.39 29.67 7.25
CA ASN A 174 22.41 28.89 8.00
C ASN A 174 22.17 29.53 9.37
N HIS A 175 20.90 29.70 9.73
CA HIS A 175 20.50 30.31 10.99
C HIS A 175 19.09 29.80 11.38
N GLU A 176 18.64 30.13 12.58
CA GLU A 176 17.41 29.59 13.19
C GLU A 176 16.10 29.87 12.42
N THR A 177 16.11 30.76 11.43
CA THR A 177 14.95 31.05 10.57
C THR A 177 15.21 30.85 9.07
N ALA A 178 16.36 30.28 8.71
CA ALA A 178 16.79 30.16 7.31
C ALA A 178 15.91 29.18 6.51
N CYS A 179 15.52 28.07 7.13
CA CYS A 179 14.75 27.01 6.51
C CYS A 179 13.27 27.11 6.91
N SER A 180 12.37 27.14 5.93
CA SER A 180 10.94 26.92 6.17
C SER A 180 10.56 25.48 5.80
N TYR A 181 10.02 24.70 6.74
CA TYR A 181 9.76 23.27 6.55
C TYR A 181 8.62 22.74 7.41
N HIS A 182 8.26 21.48 7.20
CA HIS A 182 7.34 20.70 8.03
C HIS A 182 8.14 19.76 8.96
N PRO A 183 8.16 19.99 10.30
CA PRO A 183 8.86 19.13 11.25
C PRO A 183 8.09 17.82 11.53
N GLY A 184 6.79 17.79 11.22
CA GLY A 184 5.95 16.62 11.44
C GLY A 184 6.06 15.59 10.32
N PRO A 185 5.77 14.31 10.59
CA PRO A 185 5.62 13.31 9.53
C PRO A 185 4.42 13.65 8.63
N ALA A 186 4.48 13.19 7.38
CA ALA A 186 3.33 13.19 6.49
C ALA A 186 2.30 12.17 7.00
N VAL A 187 1.03 12.56 6.99
CA VAL A 187 -0.10 11.76 7.46
C VAL A 187 -0.97 11.42 6.26
N PHE A 188 -1.27 10.14 6.10
CA PHE A 188 -2.15 9.62 5.05
C PHE A 188 -3.31 8.89 5.73
N HIS A 189 -4.49 9.50 5.78
CA HIS A 189 -5.68 8.91 6.40
C HIS A 189 -6.92 9.26 5.59
N ASP A 190 -7.83 8.29 5.41
CA ASP A 190 -9.12 8.48 4.72
C ASP A 190 -9.02 9.17 3.33
N ARG A 191 -8.04 8.75 2.52
CA ARG A 191 -7.68 9.36 1.22
C ARG A 191 -7.24 10.82 1.27
N MET A 192 -7.04 11.36 2.46
CA MET A 192 -6.48 12.69 2.69
C MET A 192 -4.98 12.58 2.99
N ARG A 193 -4.24 13.57 2.52
CA ARG A 193 -2.78 13.69 2.69
C ARG A 193 -2.49 14.99 3.41
N GLY A 194 -1.59 14.98 4.38
CA GLY A 194 -1.35 16.16 5.19
C GLY A 194 -0.07 16.09 6.00
N TRP A 195 0.20 17.13 6.77
CA TRP A 195 1.35 17.19 7.69
C TRP A 195 0.88 17.22 9.14
N LYS A 196 1.44 16.36 9.99
CA LYS A 196 1.10 16.32 11.42
C LYS A 196 1.38 17.66 12.12
N CYS A 197 2.33 18.45 11.63
CA CYS A 197 2.70 19.71 12.28
C CYS A 197 1.63 20.80 12.18
N CYS A 198 0.85 20.83 11.09
CA CYS A 198 -0.09 21.91 10.81
C CYS A 198 -1.55 21.44 10.63
N ASN A 199 -1.81 20.12 10.72
CA ASN A 199 -3.15 19.52 10.54
C ASN A 199 -3.86 19.97 9.25
N ILE A 200 -3.10 20.39 8.23
CA ILE A 200 -3.62 20.68 6.89
C ILE A 200 -3.73 19.36 6.16
N HIS A 201 -4.92 19.07 5.64
CA HIS A 201 -5.23 17.83 4.93
C HIS A 201 -5.89 18.16 3.60
N VAL A 202 -5.36 17.58 2.53
CA VAL A 202 -5.81 17.79 1.16
C VAL A 202 -6.18 16.47 0.51
N LYS A 203 -7.06 16.53 -0.49
CA LYS A 203 -7.51 15.34 -1.22
C LYS A 203 -6.57 14.99 -2.36
N GLU A 204 -5.98 15.98 -3.02
CA GLU A 204 -5.11 15.75 -4.18
C GLU A 204 -3.62 15.68 -3.78
N PHE A 205 -2.84 14.94 -4.56
CA PHE A 205 -1.41 14.75 -4.27
C PHE A 205 -0.57 15.99 -4.60
N ASP A 206 -0.84 16.64 -5.73
CA ASP A 206 -0.18 17.90 -6.09
C ASP A 206 -0.42 19.00 -5.07
N GLU A 207 -1.65 19.07 -4.54
CA GLU A 207 -2.01 20.00 -3.48
C GLU A 207 -1.23 19.71 -2.19
N PHE A 208 -0.89 18.45 -1.93
CA PHE A 208 -0.11 18.04 -0.75
C PHE A 208 1.34 18.52 -0.85
N MET A 209 1.93 18.42 -2.05
CA MET A 209 3.28 18.93 -2.31
C MET A 209 3.33 20.47 -2.26
N ALA A 210 2.20 21.14 -2.55
CA ALA A 210 2.07 22.59 -2.48
C ALA A 210 1.73 23.12 -1.07
N ILE A 211 1.56 22.26 -0.04
CA ILE A 211 1.23 22.72 1.31
C ILE A 211 2.38 23.59 1.84
N PRO A 212 2.13 24.88 2.18
CA PRO A 212 3.17 25.79 2.62
C PRO A 212 3.80 25.30 3.93
N PRO A 213 5.13 25.44 4.09
CA PRO A 213 5.83 25.03 5.30
C PRO A 213 5.27 25.70 6.56
N CYS A 214 5.15 24.91 7.64
CA CYS A 214 4.50 25.32 8.89
C CYS A 214 5.46 25.85 9.96
N ALA A 215 6.78 25.60 9.83
CA ALA A 215 7.79 25.97 10.82
C ALA A 215 9.03 26.58 10.17
N LYS A 216 9.78 27.35 10.96
CA LYS A 216 11.10 27.86 10.60
C LYS A 216 12.18 27.23 11.48
N GLY A 217 13.38 27.06 10.94
CA GLY A 217 14.50 26.45 11.66
C GLY A 217 15.78 26.50 10.85
N TRP A 218 16.75 25.72 11.30
CA TRP A 218 18.00 25.50 10.61
C TRP A 218 17.78 24.57 9.41
N HIS A 219 18.51 24.81 8.33
CA HIS A 219 18.60 23.82 7.26
C HIS A 219 19.33 22.57 7.78
N ASN A 220 18.89 21.40 7.33
CA ASN A 220 19.50 20.12 7.67
C ASN A 220 19.86 19.37 6.39
N ALA A 221 21.12 18.96 6.26
CA ALA A 221 21.61 18.17 5.12
C ALA A 221 21.58 16.65 5.39
N ASP A 222 21.35 16.24 6.64
CA ASP A 222 21.20 14.86 7.03
C ASP A 222 19.77 14.38 6.78
N ALA A 223 19.64 13.14 6.33
CA ALA A 223 18.33 12.51 6.17
C ALA A 223 17.87 12.02 7.56
N SER A 224 16.81 12.61 8.10
CA SER A 224 16.13 12.12 9.32
C SER A 224 14.77 11.52 8.99
#